data_AF-A0A193CAY5-F1
#
_entry.id   AF-A0A193CAY5-F1
#
_cell.length_a   1.000
_cell.length_b   1.000
_cell.length_c   1.000
_cell.angle_alpha   90.00
_cell.angle_beta   90.00
_cell.angle_gamma   90.00
#
_symmetry.space_group_name_H-M   'P 1'
#
loop_
_entity.id
_entity.type
_entity.pdbx_description
1 polymer ?
#
loop_
_entity_poly.entity_id
_entity_poly.type
_entity_poly.pdbx_seq_one_letter_code
_entity_poly.pdbx_strand_id
1 'polypeptide(L)'
;MPIIIATSVTLSGCGNEPPVHSTPPTLPMSSARLPSSGAPAVPEPIYNTTTVEKDPCSAVPNAEIEELGGKVERSRTVDLSVGLSCSWLFFEAPSTVSAGLAVGNKDGLSALYAQNAAGGLTTFRPVAPVAGHPAVIYANGSEGKGTCTLAVGIRDDLVYTVTPHLSSGNPMLTDPCGMATKVAAAAIENLKKS
;
A
#
# COMPACT_ATOMS: atom_id res chain seq x y z
N MET A 1 -52.28 64.83 -24.52
CA MET A 1 -52.82 63.46 -24.29
C MET A 1 -51.62 62.56 -24.04
N PRO A 2 -51.55 61.70 -23.00
CA PRO A 2 -52.60 61.19 -22.08
C PRO A 2 -53.04 62.24 -21.01
N ILE A 3 -53.95 62.07 -20.02
CA ILE A 3 -55.01 61.08 -19.66
C ILE A 3 -54.56 59.73 -19.02
N ILE A 4 -54.91 59.31 -17.79
CA ILE A 4 -55.85 59.77 -16.73
C ILE A 4 -55.33 59.28 -15.34
N ILE A 5 -55.91 59.81 -14.24
CA ILE A 5 -55.62 59.46 -12.83
C ILE A 5 -56.26 58.12 -12.41
N ALA A 6 -55.59 57.32 -11.57
CA ALA A 6 -56.26 56.41 -10.63
C ALA A 6 -55.39 56.09 -9.39
N THR A 7 -55.82 56.52 -8.20
CA THR A 7 -55.28 56.11 -6.89
C THR A 7 -56.08 54.94 -6.33
N SER A 8 -55.39 53.93 -5.77
CA SER A 8 -56.00 52.91 -4.89
C SER A 8 -55.00 52.54 -3.78
N VAL A 9 -55.49 52.48 -2.53
CA VAL A 9 -54.73 52.12 -1.33
C VAL A 9 -55.43 50.95 -0.65
N THR A 10 -54.73 49.84 -0.38
CA THR A 10 -55.10 48.86 0.67
C THR A 10 -53.95 47.94 1.09
N LEU A 11 -53.66 47.96 2.39
CA LEU A 11 -53.25 46.88 3.32
C LEU A 11 -52.18 45.82 2.91
N SER A 12 -51.05 45.91 3.62
CA SER A 12 -50.48 44.89 4.52
C SER A 12 -50.51 43.40 4.13
N GLY A 13 -49.32 42.83 3.91
CA GLY A 13 -49.03 41.40 4.03
C GLY A 13 -47.57 41.16 4.42
N CYS A 14 -47.32 40.69 5.65
CA CYS A 14 -45.97 40.34 6.10
C CYS A 14 -45.56 38.96 5.57
N GLY A 15 -44.38 38.86 4.98
CA GLY A 15 -43.78 37.61 4.50
C GLY A 15 -42.26 37.72 4.46
N ASN A 16 -41.62 37.66 5.64
CA ASN A 16 -40.16 37.58 5.75
C ASN A 16 -39.70 36.16 5.42
N GLU A 17 -39.48 35.87 4.15
CA GLU A 17 -38.88 34.62 3.70
C GLU A 17 -37.36 34.82 3.52
N PRO A 18 -36.51 34.22 4.37
CA PRO A 18 -35.06 34.32 4.19
C PRO A 18 -34.65 33.58 2.91
N PRO A 19 -33.65 34.07 2.15
CA PRO A 19 -33.20 33.39 0.94
C PRO A 19 -32.71 31.99 1.29
N VAL A 20 -33.35 30.98 0.69
CA VAL A 20 -33.00 29.57 0.89
C VAL A 20 -31.63 29.33 0.24
N HIS A 21 -30.57 29.46 1.04
CA HIS A 21 -29.23 29.09 0.61
C HIS A 21 -29.18 27.56 0.50
N SER A 22 -29.40 27.05 -0.71
CA SER A 22 -29.32 25.63 -1.04
C SER A 22 -27.88 25.15 -0.91
N THR A 23 -27.44 24.89 0.32
CA THR A 23 -26.23 24.12 0.60
C THR A 23 -26.38 22.78 -0.10
N PRO A 24 -25.46 22.39 -1.00
CA PRO A 24 -25.46 21.04 -1.55
C PRO A 24 -25.44 20.04 -0.41
N PRO A 25 -26.18 18.92 -0.48
CA PRO A 25 -26.07 17.89 0.55
C PRO A 25 -24.62 17.42 0.59
N THR A 26 -23.93 17.68 1.72
CA THR A 26 -22.65 17.06 2.01
C THR A 26 -22.90 15.57 2.08
N LEU A 27 -22.68 14.88 0.97
CA LEU A 27 -22.69 13.42 0.94
C LEU A 27 -21.77 12.96 2.06
N PRO A 28 -22.19 12.02 2.93
CA PRO A 28 -21.24 11.42 3.84
C PRO A 28 -20.09 10.89 3.00
N MET A 29 -18.85 11.20 3.38
CA MET A 29 -17.69 10.52 2.81
C MET A 29 -17.87 9.03 3.12
N SER A 30 -18.40 8.29 2.16
CA SER A 30 -18.41 6.84 2.20
C SER A 30 -16.96 6.43 2.40
N SER A 31 -16.64 5.87 3.57
CA SER A 31 -15.39 5.15 3.78
C SER A 31 -15.29 4.15 2.64
N ALA A 32 -14.38 4.39 1.70
CA ALA A 32 -14.32 3.62 0.47
C ALA A 32 -14.13 2.16 0.87
N ARG A 33 -15.08 1.29 0.52
CA ARG A 33 -14.93 -0.13 0.81
C ARG A 33 -13.68 -0.63 0.09
N LEU A 34 -12.82 -1.30 0.84
CA LEU A 34 -11.67 -1.99 0.29
C LEU A 34 -12.11 -3.40 -0.17
N PRO A 35 -11.48 -3.96 -1.22
CA PRO A 35 -10.50 -3.29 -2.09
C PRO A 35 -11.15 -2.21 -2.97
N SER A 36 -10.38 -1.19 -3.34
CA SER A 36 -10.85 -0.09 -4.19
C SER A 36 -9.89 0.19 -5.36
N SER A 37 -10.22 1.16 -6.21
CA SER A 37 -9.39 1.59 -7.36
C SER A 37 -9.00 0.48 -8.36
N GLY A 38 -9.76 -0.62 -8.40
CA GLY A 38 -9.48 -1.79 -9.25
C GLY A 38 -8.45 -2.77 -8.67
N ALA A 39 -8.05 -2.61 -7.40
CA ALA A 39 -7.25 -3.61 -6.72
C ALA A 39 -8.02 -4.94 -6.53
N PRO A 40 -7.35 -6.10 -6.66
CA PRO A 40 -7.94 -7.40 -6.34
C PRO A 40 -8.17 -7.54 -4.83
N ALA A 41 -9.24 -8.24 -4.46
CA ALA A 41 -9.48 -8.66 -3.08
C ALA A 41 -8.45 -9.72 -2.65
N VAL A 42 -8.13 -9.74 -1.35
CA VAL A 42 -7.31 -10.82 -0.76
C VAL A 42 -8.23 -12.00 -0.41
N PRO A 43 -8.07 -13.19 -1.05
CA PRO A 43 -9.02 -14.30 -0.91
C PRO A 43 -8.92 -15.01 0.45
N GLU A 44 -7.73 -15.04 1.06
CA GLU A 44 -7.47 -15.66 2.35
C GLU A 44 -6.78 -14.64 3.28
N PRO A 45 -7.51 -13.67 3.87
CA PRO A 45 -6.90 -12.60 4.67
C PRO A 45 -6.23 -13.15 5.95
N ILE A 46 -4.99 -12.71 6.23
CA ILE A 46 -4.27 -13.11 7.45
C ILE A 46 -4.47 -12.04 8.54
N TYR A 47 -5.07 -12.45 9.65
CA TYR A 47 -5.40 -11.57 10.78
C TYR A 47 -4.38 -11.62 11.92
N ASN A 48 -3.62 -12.72 12.08
CA ASN A 48 -2.62 -12.84 13.13
C ASN A 48 -1.28 -12.18 12.73
N THR A 49 -1.28 -10.86 12.62
CA THR A 49 -0.13 -10.07 12.18
C THR A 49 0.65 -9.42 13.33
N THR A 50 0.07 -9.34 14.53
CA THR A 50 0.58 -8.53 15.67
C THR A 50 2.01 -8.84 16.12
N THR A 51 2.49 -10.07 15.96
CA THR A 51 3.90 -10.42 16.26
C THR A 51 4.85 -9.77 15.26
N VAL A 52 4.57 -9.91 13.95
CA VAL A 52 5.36 -9.35 12.85
C VAL A 52 5.27 -7.82 12.80
N GLU A 53 4.16 -7.23 13.24
CA GLU A 53 4.02 -5.77 13.38
C GLU A 53 4.97 -5.17 14.43
N LYS A 54 5.38 -5.95 15.44
CA LYS A 54 6.28 -5.52 16.52
C LYS A 54 7.72 -5.96 16.29
N ASP A 55 7.90 -7.17 15.76
CA ASP A 55 9.18 -7.75 15.37
C ASP A 55 9.08 -8.29 13.93
N PRO A 56 9.34 -7.44 12.91
CA PRO A 56 9.24 -7.86 11.53
C PRO A 56 10.30 -8.90 11.12
N CYS A 57 11.37 -9.07 11.91
CA CYS A 57 12.38 -10.11 11.68
C CYS A 57 11.88 -11.50 12.08
N SER A 58 10.81 -11.60 12.85
CA SER A 58 10.16 -12.89 13.17
C SER A 58 9.44 -13.53 11.96
N ALA A 59 9.12 -12.77 10.91
CA ALA A 59 8.39 -13.27 9.74
C ALA A 59 9.19 -14.26 8.89
N VAL A 60 10.50 -14.05 8.75
CA VAL A 60 11.39 -14.92 7.96
C VAL A 60 12.70 -15.14 8.74
N PRO A 61 12.96 -16.37 9.22
CA PRO A 61 14.23 -16.73 9.83
C PRO A 61 15.42 -16.44 8.91
N ASN A 62 16.55 -16.03 9.48
CA ASN A 62 17.76 -15.75 8.70
C ASN A 62 18.20 -16.95 7.84
N ALA A 63 17.99 -18.20 8.29
CA ALA A 63 18.32 -19.39 7.51
C ALA A 63 17.57 -19.46 6.17
N GLU A 64 16.27 -19.13 6.14
CA GLU A 64 15.48 -19.08 4.90
C GLU A 64 15.99 -17.96 3.96
N ILE A 65 16.44 -16.83 4.52
CA ILE A 65 17.06 -15.74 3.73
C ILE A 65 18.43 -16.17 3.17
N GLU A 66 19.21 -16.93 3.93
CA GLU A 66 20.53 -17.42 3.51
C GLU A 66 20.45 -18.42 2.35
N GLU A 67 19.45 -19.31 2.37
CA GLU A 67 19.13 -20.22 1.26
C GLU A 67 18.73 -19.48 -0.03
N LEU A 68 18.21 -18.26 0.08
CA LEU A 68 17.73 -17.45 -1.05
C LEU A 68 18.78 -16.47 -1.60
N GLY A 69 19.59 -15.86 -0.74
CA GLY A 69 20.42 -14.70 -1.08
C GLY A 69 21.91 -14.83 -0.78
N GLY A 70 22.35 -15.95 -0.22
CA GLY A 70 23.69 -16.10 0.33
C GLY A 70 23.80 -15.62 1.78
N LYS A 71 25.00 -15.68 2.35
CA LYS A 71 25.21 -15.54 3.80
C LYS A 71 24.82 -14.16 4.35
N VAL A 72 24.00 -14.16 5.40
CA VAL A 72 23.59 -12.96 6.13
C VAL A 72 24.67 -12.60 7.15
N GLU A 73 25.14 -11.37 7.10
CA GLU A 73 26.07 -10.81 8.09
C GLU A 73 25.33 -10.46 9.37
N ARG A 74 24.17 -9.81 9.23
CA ARG A 74 23.27 -9.43 10.33
C ARG A 74 21.86 -9.15 9.82
N SER A 75 20.86 -9.38 10.66
CA SER A 75 19.51 -8.84 10.50
C SER A 75 19.25 -7.77 11.57
N ARG A 76 18.38 -6.81 11.27
CA ARG A 76 17.92 -5.79 12.22
C ARG A 76 16.55 -5.25 11.83
N THR A 77 15.76 -4.85 12.82
CA THR A 77 14.58 -4.01 12.57
C THR A 77 15.01 -2.59 12.18
N VAL A 78 14.35 -2.03 11.19
CA VAL A 78 14.45 -0.63 10.74
C VAL A 78 13.06 0.00 10.75
N ASP A 79 12.99 1.28 11.10
CA ASP A 79 11.76 2.06 11.06
C ASP A 79 11.67 2.80 9.72
N LEU A 80 10.58 2.57 8.99
CA LEU A 80 10.30 3.18 7.69
C LEU A 80 8.98 3.94 7.76
N SER A 81 8.76 4.90 6.85
CA SER A 81 7.59 5.80 6.87
C SER A 81 6.21 5.12 6.88
N VAL A 82 6.13 3.85 6.50
CA VAL A 82 4.90 3.05 6.47
C VAL A 82 4.86 1.93 7.51
N GLY A 83 5.89 1.75 8.34
CA GLY A 83 5.95 0.70 9.36
C GLY A 83 7.35 0.13 9.58
N LEU A 84 7.47 -0.73 10.59
CA LEU A 84 8.70 -1.47 10.87
C LEU A 84 8.97 -2.52 9.77
N SER A 85 10.25 -2.68 9.41
CA SER A 85 10.71 -3.74 8.51
C SER A 85 11.95 -4.43 9.07
N CYS A 86 12.12 -5.72 8.81
CA CYS A 86 13.41 -6.37 8.97
C CYS A 86 14.31 -5.96 7.81
N SER A 87 15.60 -5.83 8.06
CA SER A 87 16.64 -5.57 7.06
C SER A 87 17.76 -6.59 7.25
N TRP A 88 17.93 -7.48 6.28
CA TRP A 88 19.01 -8.45 6.20
C TRP A 88 20.15 -7.85 5.38
N LEU A 89 21.34 -7.76 5.98
CA LEU A 89 22.58 -7.32 5.34
C LEU A 89 23.40 -8.56 5.00
N PHE A 90 23.84 -8.69 3.75
CA PHE A 90 24.62 -9.84 3.28
C PHE A 90 26.11 -9.55 3.36
N PHE A 91 26.93 -10.59 3.60
CA PHE A 91 28.40 -10.47 3.61
C PHE A 91 28.97 -9.94 2.28
N GLU A 92 28.30 -10.22 1.16
CA GLU A 92 28.63 -9.67 -0.15
C GLU A 92 28.07 -8.24 -0.29
N ALA A 93 28.74 -7.33 0.42
CA ALA A 93 28.34 -5.95 0.57
C ALA A 93 28.56 -5.11 -0.72
N PRO A 94 27.74 -4.07 -0.97
CA PRO A 94 26.56 -3.67 -0.20
C PRO A 94 25.27 -4.27 -0.78
N SER A 95 24.92 -5.49 -0.38
CA SER A 95 23.63 -6.13 -0.72
C SER A 95 22.74 -6.22 0.51
N THR A 96 21.47 -5.88 0.36
CA THR A 96 20.47 -5.93 1.43
C THR A 96 19.13 -6.42 0.91
N VAL A 97 18.31 -7.00 1.79
CA VAL A 97 16.87 -7.16 1.59
C VAL A 97 16.17 -6.56 2.78
N SER A 98 15.12 -5.76 2.55
CA SER A 98 14.24 -5.30 3.62
C SER A 98 12.82 -5.77 3.39
N ALA A 99 12.10 -6.19 4.44
CA ALA A 99 10.72 -6.63 4.34
C ALA A 99 9.91 -6.36 5.62
N GLY A 100 8.63 -6.07 5.50
CA GLY A 100 7.77 -5.76 6.65
C GLY A 100 6.32 -5.51 6.30
N LEU A 101 5.49 -5.36 7.33
CA LEU A 101 4.08 -4.98 7.18
C LEU A 101 3.98 -3.45 7.12
N ALA A 102 3.37 -2.95 6.05
CA ALA A 102 3.15 -1.51 5.87
C ALA A 102 1.94 -1.02 6.68
N VAL A 103 2.00 -1.15 8.02
CA VAL A 103 0.90 -0.83 8.95
C VAL A 103 0.39 0.61 8.89
N GLY A 104 1.18 1.54 8.37
CA GLY A 104 0.80 2.94 8.10
C GLY A 104 -0.03 3.10 6.83
N ASN A 105 0.05 2.17 5.89
CA ASN A 105 -0.91 2.06 4.79
C ASN A 105 -2.18 1.36 5.31
N LYS A 106 -3.34 1.98 5.10
CA LYS A 106 -4.65 1.47 5.52
C LYS A 106 -5.55 1.02 4.38
N ASP A 107 -5.11 1.21 3.14
CA ASP A 107 -5.87 0.88 1.93
C ASP A 107 -5.27 -0.35 1.20
N GLY A 108 -4.30 -1.03 1.81
CA GLY A 108 -3.65 -2.22 1.26
C GLY A 108 -3.09 -2.01 -0.15
N LEU A 109 -3.42 -2.91 -1.07
CA LEU A 109 -3.05 -2.75 -2.49
C LEU A 109 -3.81 -1.60 -3.16
N SER A 110 -4.99 -1.22 -2.65
CA SER A 110 -5.82 -0.15 -3.24
C SER A 110 -5.09 1.20 -3.27
N ALA A 111 -4.21 1.47 -2.30
CA ALA A 111 -3.30 2.63 -2.32
C ALA A 111 -2.41 2.66 -3.57
N LEU A 112 -1.78 1.53 -3.91
CA LEU A 112 -0.89 1.43 -5.08
C LEU A 112 -1.64 1.51 -6.40
N TYR A 113 -2.84 0.91 -6.47
CA TYR A 113 -3.72 1.02 -7.63
C TYR A 113 -4.21 2.47 -7.84
N ALA A 114 -4.58 3.17 -6.77
CA ALA A 114 -4.93 4.59 -6.81
C ALA A 114 -3.74 5.48 -7.23
N GLN A 115 -2.56 5.23 -6.66
CA GLN A 115 -1.33 5.97 -7.00
C GLN A 115 -0.93 5.75 -8.47
N ASN A 116 -1.07 4.53 -9.00
CA ASN A 116 -0.88 4.24 -10.41
C ASN A 116 -1.88 4.99 -11.30
N ALA A 117 -3.18 4.96 -10.96
CA ALA A 117 -4.23 5.67 -11.70
C ALA A 117 -4.02 7.19 -11.70
N ALA A 118 -3.39 7.75 -10.66
CA ALA A 118 -3.00 9.15 -10.57
C ALA A 118 -1.66 9.48 -11.29
N GLY A 119 -0.99 8.49 -11.90
CA GLY A 119 0.32 8.69 -12.56
C GLY A 119 1.50 8.87 -11.59
N GLY A 120 1.33 8.54 -10.31
CA GLY A 120 2.33 8.72 -9.26
C GLY A 120 3.30 7.55 -9.07
N LEU A 121 3.33 6.59 -10.00
CA LEU A 121 4.25 5.46 -10.03
C LEU A 121 4.93 5.39 -11.40
N THR A 122 6.26 5.24 -11.38
CA THR A 122 7.08 5.06 -12.59
C THR A 122 7.10 3.60 -13.06
N THR A 123 6.87 2.66 -12.13
CA THR A 123 6.60 1.25 -12.41
C THR A 123 5.37 0.81 -11.64
N PHE A 124 4.46 0.13 -12.32
CA PHE A 124 3.37 -0.62 -11.71
C PHE A 124 3.07 -1.86 -12.56
N ARG A 125 3.24 -3.04 -11.96
CA ARG A 125 3.02 -4.33 -12.63
C ARG A 125 2.42 -5.33 -11.64
N PRO A 126 1.10 -5.60 -11.71
CA PRO A 126 0.51 -6.77 -11.09
C PRO A 126 1.24 -8.03 -11.58
N VAL A 127 1.52 -8.95 -10.66
CA VAL A 127 2.23 -10.21 -10.94
C VAL A 127 1.38 -11.42 -10.53
N ALA A 128 1.88 -12.62 -10.81
CA ALA A 128 1.24 -13.85 -10.34
C ALA A 128 1.09 -13.82 -8.79
N PRO A 129 0.00 -14.38 -8.23
CA PRO A 129 -0.20 -14.42 -6.78
C PRO A 129 0.96 -15.09 -6.04
N VAL A 130 1.38 -14.50 -4.92
CA VAL A 130 2.46 -15.00 -4.08
C VAL A 130 1.84 -15.74 -2.91
N ALA A 131 2.09 -17.05 -2.80
CA ALA A 131 1.48 -17.93 -1.81
C ALA A 131 -0.07 -17.82 -1.74
N GLY A 132 -0.72 -17.55 -2.88
CA GLY A 132 -2.18 -17.35 -3.00
C GLY A 132 -2.65 -15.90 -2.89
N HIS A 133 -1.79 -14.97 -2.47
CA HIS A 133 -2.15 -13.57 -2.24
C HIS A 133 -1.86 -12.68 -3.47
N PRO A 134 -2.71 -11.69 -3.78
CA PRO A 134 -2.46 -10.77 -4.89
C PRO A 134 -1.19 -9.93 -4.64
N ALA A 135 -0.43 -9.68 -5.70
CA ALA A 135 0.87 -9.02 -5.60
C ALA A 135 1.15 -8.05 -6.75
N VAL A 136 1.90 -7.00 -6.46
CA VAL A 136 2.26 -5.91 -7.38
C VAL A 136 3.73 -5.56 -7.20
N ILE A 137 4.48 -5.54 -8.31
CA ILE A 137 5.79 -4.88 -8.37
C ILE A 137 5.55 -3.41 -8.69
N TYR A 138 6.12 -2.50 -7.89
CA TYR A 138 5.95 -1.07 -8.07
C TYR A 138 7.24 -0.30 -7.77
N ALA A 139 7.34 0.94 -8.26
CA ALA A 139 8.38 1.89 -7.89
C ALA A 139 7.96 3.34 -8.23
N ASN A 140 8.65 4.29 -7.60
CA ASN A 140 8.50 5.72 -7.82
C ASN A 140 9.89 6.37 -7.87
N GLY A 141 10.59 6.16 -8.99
CA GLY A 141 11.98 6.58 -9.21
C GLY A 141 13.04 5.73 -8.50
N SER A 142 12.65 4.60 -7.89
CA SER A 142 13.53 3.67 -7.17
C SER A 142 13.93 2.44 -8.00
N GLU A 143 13.56 2.40 -9.28
CA GLU A 143 13.98 1.37 -10.22
C GLU A 143 15.49 1.35 -10.44
N GLY A 144 16.06 0.15 -10.56
CA GLY A 144 17.47 0.00 -10.91
C GLY A 144 17.91 -1.44 -10.94
N LYS A 145 19.12 -1.68 -11.45
CA LYS A 145 19.76 -2.99 -11.38
C LYS A 145 19.84 -3.44 -9.92
N GLY A 146 19.49 -4.70 -9.65
CA GLY A 146 19.51 -5.25 -8.30
C GLY A 146 18.42 -4.73 -7.36
N THR A 147 17.55 -3.83 -7.80
CA THR A 147 16.45 -3.31 -6.97
C THR A 147 15.11 -3.80 -7.50
N CYS A 148 14.24 -4.26 -6.60
CA CYS A 148 12.83 -4.53 -6.89
C CYS A 148 12.02 -4.21 -5.64
N THR A 149 10.84 -3.59 -5.78
CA THR A 149 9.90 -3.47 -4.65
C THR A 149 8.62 -4.22 -5.00
N LEU A 150 8.29 -5.18 -4.16
CA LEU A 150 7.09 -6.02 -4.25
C LEU A 150 6.18 -5.68 -3.07
N ALA A 151 4.89 -5.46 -3.33
CA ALA A 151 3.84 -5.47 -2.31
C ALA A 151 2.94 -6.69 -2.52
N VAL A 152 2.60 -7.39 -1.44
CA VAL A 152 1.65 -8.50 -1.44
C VAL A 152 0.52 -8.20 -0.46
N GLY A 153 -0.74 -8.36 -0.91
CA GLY A 153 -1.93 -8.11 -0.10
C GLY A 153 -2.13 -9.19 0.96
N ILE A 154 -1.89 -8.86 2.22
CA ILE A 154 -2.12 -9.74 3.38
C ILE A 154 -3.59 -9.69 3.80
N ARG A 155 -4.20 -8.51 3.64
CA ARG A 155 -5.64 -8.22 3.74
C ARG A 155 -5.96 -7.05 2.80
N ASP A 156 -7.23 -6.73 2.59
CA ASP A 156 -7.62 -5.59 1.74
C ASP A 156 -7.12 -4.24 2.29
N ASP A 157 -6.85 -4.14 3.60
CA ASP A 157 -6.30 -2.97 4.31
C ASP A 157 -4.77 -3.02 4.51
N LEU A 158 -4.11 -4.16 4.30
CA LEU A 158 -2.73 -4.39 4.73
C LEU A 158 -1.87 -5.12 3.70
N VAL A 159 -0.68 -4.59 3.42
CA VAL A 159 0.33 -5.21 2.56
C VAL A 159 1.61 -5.56 3.31
N TYR A 160 2.23 -6.67 2.91
CA TYR A 160 3.62 -6.99 3.22
C TYR A 160 4.48 -6.53 2.04
N THR A 161 5.49 -5.72 2.32
CA THR A 161 6.43 -5.23 1.29
C THR A 161 7.76 -5.97 1.39
N VAL A 162 8.40 -6.18 0.25
CA VAL A 162 9.76 -6.72 0.15
C VAL A 162 10.55 -5.92 -0.87
N THR A 163 11.70 -5.39 -0.43
CA THR A 163 12.62 -4.60 -1.23
C THR A 163 14.04 -5.16 -1.14
N PRO A 164 14.47 -6.01 -2.09
CA PRO A 164 15.87 -6.28 -2.32
C PRO A 164 16.56 -5.07 -2.94
N HIS A 165 17.76 -4.77 -2.46
CA HIS A 165 18.72 -3.84 -3.05
C HIS A 165 20.08 -4.54 -3.08
N LEU A 166 20.37 -5.17 -4.19
CA LEU A 166 21.46 -6.12 -4.39
C LEU A 166 22.59 -5.48 -5.21
N SER A 167 23.83 -5.79 -4.82
CA SER A 167 25.05 -5.30 -5.47
C SER A 167 25.82 -6.40 -6.21
N SER A 168 26.83 -6.00 -6.97
CA SER A 168 27.81 -6.91 -7.59
C SER A 168 28.38 -7.89 -6.57
N GLY A 169 28.32 -9.18 -6.89
CA GLY A 169 28.61 -10.29 -5.97
C GLY A 169 27.38 -11.16 -5.78
N ASN A 170 26.28 -10.56 -5.32
CA ASN A 170 25.11 -11.31 -4.87
C ASN A 170 24.50 -12.21 -5.96
N PRO A 171 24.19 -13.49 -5.66
CA PRO A 171 23.69 -14.44 -6.65
C PRO A 171 22.33 -14.06 -7.25
N MET A 172 21.51 -13.27 -6.54
CA MET A 172 20.20 -12.83 -6.99
C MET A 172 20.21 -11.45 -7.69
N LEU A 173 21.38 -10.84 -7.94
CA LEU A 173 21.52 -9.52 -8.57
C LEU A 173 20.80 -9.40 -9.93
N THR A 174 20.73 -10.50 -10.69
CA THR A 174 20.05 -10.58 -11.99
C THR A 174 18.54 -10.80 -11.88
N ASP A 175 18.04 -11.22 -10.71
CA ASP A 175 16.63 -11.48 -10.44
C ASP A 175 16.19 -10.98 -9.03
N PRO A 176 16.28 -9.66 -8.76
CA PRO A 176 15.86 -9.11 -7.47
C PRO A 176 14.36 -9.29 -7.24
N CYS A 177 13.54 -9.39 -8.29
CA CYS A 177 12.10 -9.60 -8.15
C CYS A 177 11.73 -11.06 -7.81
N GLY A 178 12.45 -12.05 -8.35
CA GLY A 178 12.32 -13.43 -7.92
C GLY A 178 12.80 -13.62 -6.47
N MET A 179 13.84 -12.90 -6.04
CA MET A 179 14.21 -12.87 -4.62
C MET A 179 13.09 -12.28 -3.77
N ALA A 180 12.54 -11.11 -4.13
CA ALA A 180 11.43 -10.48 -3.42
C ALA A 180 10.22 -11.42 -3.31
N THR A 181 9.91 -12.14 -4.40
CA THR A 181 8.81 -13.12 -4.48
C THR A 181 9.00 -14.29 -3.53
N LYS A 182 10.21 -14.87 -3.47
CA LYS A 182 10.52 -16.00 -2.59
C LYS A 182 10.50 -15.59 -1.11
N VAL A 183 11.08 -14.44 -0.77
CA VAL A 183 11.06 -13.88 0.60
C VAL A 183 9.63 -13.55 1.03
N ALA A 184 8.80 -12.98 0.16
CA ALA A 184 7.39 -12.73 0.44
C ALA A 184 6.60 -14.04 0.64
N ALA A 185 6.85 -15.07 -0.18
CA ALA A 185 6.21 -16.38 -0.02
C ALA A 185 6.56 -17.01 1.33
N ALA A 186 7.85 -17.01 1.72
CA ALA A 186 8.31 -17.47 3.03
C ALA A 186 7.60 -16.75 4.19
N ALA A 187 7.56 -15.42 4.14
CA ALA A 187 6.90 -14.60 5.15
C ALA A 187 5.40 -14.92 5.29
N ILE A 188 4.69 -15.09 4.17
CA ILE A 188 3.26 -15.40 4.13
C ILE A 188 3.00 -16.80 4.69
N GLU A 189 3.79 -17.79 4.28
CA GLU A 189 3.65 -19.16 4.78
C GLU A 189 3.97 -19.26 6.28
N ASN A 190 4.87 -18.44 6.82
CA ASN A 190 5.14 -18.38 8.25
C ASN A 190 4.04 -17.61 9.03
N LEU A 191 3.52 -16.52 8.47
CA LEU A 191 2.35 -15.80 8.99
C LEU A 191 1.09 -16.69 9.09
N LYS A 192 0.86 -17.60 8.12
CA LYS A 192 -0.24 -18.57 8.14
C LYS A 192 -0.13 -19.64 9.25
N LYS A 193 1.07 -19.85 9.79
CA LYS A 193 1.35 -20.84 10.86
C LYS A 193 1.41 -20.23 12.27
N SER A 194 1.34 -18.89 12.37
CA SER A 194 1.58 -18.11 13.59
C SER A 194 0.35 -17.96 14.47
#